data_AF-A0A3S1ME74-F1
#
_entry.id   AF-A0A3S1ME74-F1
#
_cell.length_a   1.000
_cell.length_b   1.000
_cell.length_c   1.000
_cell.angle_alpha   90.00
_cell.angle_beta   90.00
_cell.angle_gamma   90.00
#
_symmetry.space_group_name_H-M   'P 1'
#
loop_
_entity.id
_entity.type
_entity.pdbx_description
1 polymer ?
#
loop_
_entity_poly.entity_id
_entity_poly.type
_entity_poly.pdbx_seq_one_letter_code
_entity_poly.pdbx_strand_id
1 'polypeptide(L)' 'KFVGFTIGVYNGQKHVPVSVNEDMVGHKFGEFAPTRTYYGHGADKKAKRK' A
#
# COMPACT_ATOMS: atom_id res chain seq x y z
N LYS A 1 11.10 12.49 -13.89
CA LYS A 1 9.89 11.95 -14.55
C LYS A 1 9.83 10.46 -14.23
N PHE A 2 8.86 10.03 -13.43
CA PHE A 2 8.77 8.65 -12.90
C PHE A 2 7.52 7.90 -13.39
N VAL A 3 6.70 8.56 -14.21
CA VAL A 3 5.51 7.99 -14.82
C VAL A 3 5.90 6.81 -15.71
N GLY A 4 5.21 5.68 -15.56
CA GLY A 4 5.45 4.44 -16.30
C GLY A 4 6.47 3.49 -15.66
N PHE A 5 7.10 3.86 -14.55
CA PHE A 5 7.97 2.96 -13.78
C PHE A 5 7.22 2.27 -12.65
N THR A 6 7.63 1.03 -12.35
CA THR A 6 7.17 0.28 -11.19
C THR A 6 8.19 0.41 -10.07
N ILE A 7 7.78 0.98 -8.93
CA ILE A 7 8.65 1.24 -7.79
C ILE A 7 8.22 0.34 -6.64
N GLY A 8 9.19 -0.36 -6.02
CA GLY A 8 8.95 -1.21 -4.85
C GLY A 8 8.94 -0.40 -3.55
N VAL A 9 7.78 0.08 -3.12
CA VAL A 9 7.63 0.88 -1.89
C VAL A 9 7.60 -0.02 -0.66
N TYR A 10 8.48 0.21 0.32
CA TYR A 10 8.50 -0.58 1.55
C TYR A 10 7.39 -0.15 2.51
N ASN A 11 6.53 -1.07 2.91
CA ASN A 11 5.39 -0.78 3.80
C ASN A 11 5.60 -1.20 5.27
N GLY A 12 6.84 -1.50 5.66
CA GLY A 12 7.19 -1.97 7.02
C GLY A 12 7.33 -3.49 7.14
N GLN A 13 6.87 -4.26 6.15
CA GLN A 13 7.04 -5.72 6.10
C GLN A 13 7.59 -6.19 4.75
N LYS A 14 7.10 -5.63 3.64
CA LYS A 14 7.52 -6.02 2.28
C LYS A 14 7.55 -4.82 1.35
N HIS A 15 8.25 -4.98 0.22
CA HIS A 15 8.18 -4.03 -0.88
C HIS A 15 6.93 -4.33 -1.73
N VAL A 16 6.03 -3.36 -1.80
CA VAL A 16 4.83 -3.41 -2.64
C VAL A 16 5.17 -2.75 -3.98
N PRO A 17 5.04 -3.47 -5.11
CA PRO A 17 5.26 -2.86 -6.42
C PRO A 17 4.10 -1.92 -6.77
N VAL A 18 4.40 -0.64 -6.96
CA VAL A 18 3.45 0.39 -7.36
C VAL A 18 3.87 0.96 -8.71
N SER A 19 3.00 0.85 -9.71
CA SER A 19 3.16 1.48 -11.03
C SER A 19 2.72 2.95 -10.97
N VAL A 20 3.59 3.87 -11.37
CA VAL A 20 3.32 5.32 -11.26
C VAL A 20 2.56 5.82 -12.48
N ASN A 21 1.35 6.34 -12.25
CA ASN A 21 0.53 7.03 -13.26
C ASN A 21 0.67 8.56 -13.17
N GLU A 22 0.22 9.29 -14.19
CA GLU A 22 0.25 10.77 -14.22
C GLU A 22 -0.60 11.40 -13.11
N ASP A 23 -1.71 10.78 -12.74
CA ASP A 23 -2.58 11.26 -11.66
C ASP A 23 -1.94 11.15 -10.27
N MET A 24 -0.85 10.37 -10.14
CA MET A 24 -0.11 10.23 -8.87
C MET A 24 0.95 11.33 -8.68
N VAL A 25 1.13 12.20 -9.67
CA VAL A 25 2.09 13.31 -9.60
C VAL A 25 1.62 14.34 -8.58
N GLY A 26 2.44 14.57 -7.55
CA GLY A 26 2.10 15.46 -6.42
C GLY A 26 1.79 14.71 -5.12
N HIS A 27 1.55 13.40 -5.19
CA HIS A 27 1.38 12.52 -4.05
C HIS A 27 2.70 11.91 -3.57
N LYS A 28 2.73 11.41 -2.33
CA LYS A 28 3.87 10.70 -1.76
C LYS A 28 3.72 9.20 -1.96
N PHE A 29 4.84 8.51 -2.20
CA PHE A 29 4.85 7.05 -2.37
C PHE A 29 4.27 6.27 -1.19
N GLY A 30 4.35 6.81 0.03
CA GLY A 30 3.78 6.18 1.22
C GLY A 30 2.25 6.13 1.23
N GLU A 31 1.56 6.98 0.46
CA GLU A 31 0.09 6.94 0.37
C GLU A 31 -0.40 5.70 -0.39
N PHE A 32 0.44 5.16 -1.29
CA PHE A 32 0.12 4.00 -2.12
C PHE A 32 0.53 2.66 -1.46
N ALA A 33 1.13 2.71 -0.26
CA ALA A 33 1.63 1.52 0.45
C ALA A 33 1.14 1.53 1.92
N PRO A 34 0.01 0.88 2.24
CA PRO A 34 -0.52 0.88 3.60
C PRO A 34 0.43 0.15 4.57
N THR A 35 0.72 0.80 5.71
CA THR A 35 1.68 0.31 6.72
C THR A 35 1.04 -0.52 7.82
N ARG A 36 -0.28 -0.42 8.02
CA ARG A 36 -1.03 -1.20 9.02
C ARG A 36 -2.33 -1.72 8.42
N THR A 37 -2.61 -3.01 8.63
CA THR A 37 -3.91 -3.60 8.29
C THR A 37 -4.90 -3.29 9.39
N TYR A 38 -5.79 -2.32 9.17
CA TYR A 38 -6.86 -2.00 10.10
C TYR A 38 -8.10 -2.84 9.75
N TYR A 39 -8.59 -3.64 10.71
CA TYR A 39 -9.72 -4.56 10.50
C TYR A 39 -11.08 -3.98 10.89
N GLY A 40 -11.15 -2.72 11.34
CA GLY A 40 -12.38 -2.07 11.84
C GLY A 40 -12.44 -2.00 13.37
N HIS A 41 -13.33 -1.14 13.88
CA HIS A 41 -13.63 -1.07 15.31
C HIS A 41 -14.66 -2.16 15.63
N GLY A 42 -14.28 -3.16 16.44
CA GLY A 42 -15.12 -4.32 16.73
C GLY A 42 -14.90 -5.53 15.82
N ALA A 43 -13.73 -5.66 15.18
CA ALA A 43 -13.39 -6.87 14.43
C ALA A 43 -13.37 -8.10 15.37
N ASP A 44 -14.49 -8.81 15.42
CA ASP A 44 -14.56 -10.17 15.93
C ASP A 44 -13.44 -10.99 15.28
N LYS A 45 -12.43 -11.33 16.08
CA LYS A 45 -11.26 -12.13 15.69
C LYS A 45 -11.62 -13.60 15.45
N LYS A 46 -12.70 -13.85 14.70
CA LYS A 46 -13.29 -15.18 14.51
C LYS A 46 -13.57 -15.51 13.05
N ALA A 47 -12.77 -15.01 12.11
CA ALA A 47 -12.79 -15.54 10.74
C ALA A 47 -11.51 -15.24 9.95
N LYS A 48 -10.47 -16.06 10.16
CA LYS A 48 -9.79 -16.77 9.06
C LYS A 48 -8.87 -17.83 9.63
N ARG A 49 -9.43 -19.04 9.75
CA ARG A 49 -8.71 -20.29 9.84
C ARG A 49 -8.51 -20.74 8.39
N LYS A 50 -7.31 -20.53 7.84
CA LYS A 50 -6.55 -21.40 6.91
C LYS A 50 -5.32 -20.65 6.43
#